data_AF-A0AAJ0GHZ9-F1
#
_entry.id   AF-A0AAJ0GHZ9-F1
#
_cell.length_a   1.000
_cell.length_b   1.000
_cell.length_c   1.000
_cell.angle_alpha   90.00
_cell.angle_beta   90.00
_cell.angle_gamma   90.00
#
_symmetry.space_group_name_H-M   'P 1'
#
loop_
_entity.id
_entity.type
_entity.pdbx_description
1 polymer ?
#
loop_
_entity_poly.entity_id
_entity_poly.type
_entity_poly.pdbx_seq_one_letter_code
_entity_poly.pdbx_strand_id
1 'polypeptide(L)'
;MSNFQPARTGDIGSGIIIELPSRTVVRTQPVTVPDETQPVNSSVIRRTRLRSSKDRPASQRDPTLGNGHTLLVHTPQSTENVLIVRAVDTLRREYVEEEWFRHLAPHIGHTEALDLSVKAIIAACAYSRGVPRLTSGDCYQALALALDAVHANMKQSHVEPNDDMLASTALLAPFEGVIKKDGIPTRPHVEGLAAILVARPATYPVTQLAREILDFYACESAITACIRGTPSPFESIHRAYFANDRIGYSDSDRAQLKALSNELYIRIPRLVMLVRSLRLQRSPQNQLLLDALRLIKSLLRLQDIQAERRLMRNIKGHPSSDPDATSPLGQSLHFASVKDFEALAYYWQSRLTLLRLEWRLHDLFVSRDVQSDGTNKPEGPYRPSFGPRSNEMFRLMKNILMCSEYAETLRLVKHAHLFAYAMVVVWGVTMDAPADLGHAQDEEGTGPLSDLLLRRVNRALAAKPALTLEDMNEAADVFAGGQSDGKFAELYR
;
A
#
# COMPACT_ATOMS: atom_id res chain seq x y z
N MET A 1 33.53 -25.62 -20.51
CA MET A 1 32.86 -26.83 -21.05
C MET A 1 32.37 -27.67 -19.88
N SER A 2 31.08 -27.62 -19.60
CA SER A 2 30.36 -28.56 -18.72
C SER A 2 28.86 -28.31 -18.92
N ASN A 3 28.25 -29.19 -19.70
CA ASN A 3 26.85 -29.15 -20.10
C ASN A 3 25.93 -29.43 -18.91
N PHE A 4 25.07 -28.48 -18.57
CA PHE A 4 23.87 -28.71 -17.77
C PHE A 4 22.65 -28.52 -18.67
N GLN A 5 22.02 -29.63 -19.07
CA GLN A 5 20.68 -29.63 -19.63
C GLN A 5 19.66 -29.55 -18.49
N PRO A 6 18.67 -28.64 -18.52
CA PRO A 6 17.50 -28.75 -17.67
C PRO A 6 16.45 -29.65 -18.33
N ALA A 7 15.86 -30.50 -17.51
CA ALA A 7 14.82 -31.46 -17.85
C ALA A 7 13.55 -30.78 -18.40
N ARG A 8 12.96 -31.40 -19.41
CA ARG A 8 11.62 -31.11 -19.94
C ARG A 8 10.58 -31.29 -18.82
N THR A 9 10.07 -30.19 -18.29
CA THR A 9 8.81 -30.18 -17.52
C THR A 9 7.64 -30.02 -18.47
N GLY A 10 6.68 -30.94 -18.32
CA GLY A 10 5.52 -31.12 -19.18
C GLY A 10 4.62 -29.89 -19.27
N ASP A 11 4.16 -29.70 -20.50
CA ASP A 11 3.23 -28.70 -20.98
C ASP A 11 1.85 -28.88 -20.33
N ILE A 12 1.49 -27.98 -19.42
CA ILE A 12 0.10 -27.64 -19.11
C ILE A 12 0.01 -26.11 -19.19
N GLY A 13 0.20 -25.60 -20.40
CA GLY A 13 -0.13 -24.22 -20.74
C GLY A 13 -1.64 -24.05 -20.77
N SER A 14 -2.26 -23.79 -19.61
CA SER A 14 -3.56 -23.10 -19.58
C SER A 14 -3.30 -21.66 -20.03
N GLY A 15 -3.43 -21.44 -21.33
CA GLY A 15 -3.37 -20.12 -21.94
C GLY A 15 -4.36 -19.19 -21.24
N ILE A 16 -3.88 -18.00 -20.88
CA ILE A 16 -4.75 -16.89 -20.51
C ILE A 16 -5.48 -16.48 -21.77
N ILE A 17 -6.64 -17.09 -22.04
CA ILE A 17 -7.57 -16.57 -23.02
C ILE A 17 -8.23 -15.36 -22.34
N ILE A 18 -7.75 -14.17 -22.71
CA ILE A 18 -8.50 -12.92 -22.57
C ILE A 18 -9.45 -12.94 -23.77
N GLU A 19 -10.68 -13.41 -23.57
CA GLU A 19 -11.72 -13.24 -24.59
C GLU A 19 -12.07 -11.76 -24.64
N LEU A 20 -11.40 -11.04 -25.55
CA LEU A 20 -11.76 -9.68 -25.92
C LEU A 20 -13.01 -9.75 -26.82
N PRO A 21 -14.02 -8.88 -26.61
CA PRO A 21 -15.22 -8.90 -27.43
C PRO A 21 -14.86 -8.70 -28.90
N SER A 22 -15.21 -9.69 -29.72
CA SER A 22 -15.02 -9.65 -31.17
C SER A 22 -15.98 -8.63 -31.80
N ARG A 23 -15.46 -7.80 -32.70
CA ARG A 23 -16.23 -6.83 -33.49
C ARG A 23 -17.49 -7.47 -34.08
N THR A 24 -18.65 -6.96 -33.70
CA THR A 24 -19.96 -7.36 -34.25
C THR A 24 -20.06 -6.91 -35.71
N VAL A 25 -19.82 -7.81 -36.66
CA VAL A 25 -20.31 -7.66 -38.03
C VAL A 25 -21.68 -8.32 -38.09
N VAL A 26 -22.70 -7.47 -38.20
CA VAL A 26 -24.10 -7.87 -38.35
C VAL A 26 -24.24 -8.68 -39.64
N ARG A 27 -24.72 -9.92 -39.54
CA ARG A 27 -25.39 -10.59 -40.65
C ARG A 27 -26.57 -11.41 -40.14
N THR A 28 -27.70 -11.15 -40.77
CA THR A 28 -29.06 -11.50 -40.40
C THR A 28 -29.44 -12.94 -40.76
N GLN A 29 -30.02 -13.65 -39.76
CA GLN A 29 -31.07 -14.71 -39.82
C GLN A 29 -30.77 -16.10 -40.46
N PRO A 30 -31.59 -17.15 -40.21
CA PRO A 30 -32.73 -17.29 -39.27
C PRO A 30 -32.67 -18.51 -38.31
N VAL A 31 -33.65 -18.48 -37.39
CA VAL A 31 -34.00 -19.39 -36.30
C VAL A 31 -34.28 -20.84 -36.72
N THR A 32 -33.82 -21.82 -35.92
CA THR A 32 -34.50 -23.11 -35.74
C THR A 32 -34.14 -23.71 -34.37
N VAL A 33 -35.17 -24.03 -33.58
CA VAL A 33 -35.17 -24.72 -32.28
C VAL A 33 -35.30 -26.24 -32.57
N PRO A 34 -34.59 -27.16 -31.89
CA PRO A 34 -35.25 -27.86 -30.78
C PRO A 34 -34.37 -28.39 -29.62
N ASP A 35 -35.07 -28.46 -28.49
CA ASP A 35 -35.12 -29.48 -27.43
C ASP A 35 -34.07 -29.66 -26.32
N GLU A 36 -34.64 -29.78 -25.13
CA GLU A 36 -34.03 -30.01 -23.82
C GLU A 36 -33.34 -31.37 -23.74
N THR A 37 -32.05 -31.36 -23.39
CA THR A 37 -31.40 -32.52 -22.76
C THR A 37 -30.47 -32.05 -21.65
N GLN A 38 -30.77 -32.48 -20.42
CA GLN A 38 -29.90 -32.33 -19.24
C GLN A 38 -28.51 -32.92 -19.49
N PRO A 39 -27.40 -32.26 -19.08
CA PRO A 39 -26.12 -32.92 -18.97
C PRO A 39 -25.74 -33.14 -17.49
N VAL A 40 -25.96 -34.37 -17.01
CA VAL A 40 -25.16 -34.92 -15.90
C VAL A 40 -23.80 -35.28 -16.48
N ASN A 41 -22.80 -34.41 -16.34
CA ASN A 41 -21.45 -34.70 -16.82
C ASN A 41 -20.40 -34.51 -15.72
N SER A 42 -20.19 -35.57 -14.94
CA SER A 42 -18.93 -35.82 -14.24
C SER A 42 -18.01 -36.56 -15.20
N SER A 43 -16.91 -35.94 -15.64
CA SER A 43 -15.92 -36.62 -16.47
C SER A 43 -14.84 -37.25 -15.60
N VAL A 44 -14.82 -38.57 -15.57
CA VAL A 44 -13.72 -39.37 -15.00
C VAL A 44 -12.60 -39.42 -16.03
N ILE A 45 -11.48 -38.74 -15.78
CA ILE A 45 -10.28 -38.88 -16.62
C ILE A 45 -9.64 -40.24 -16.33
N ARG A 46 -9.84 -41.21 -17.24
CA ARG A 46 -9.05 -42.45 -17.26
C ARG A 46 -7.63 -42.12 -17.75
N ARG A 47 -6.63 -42.20 -16.86
CA ARG A 47 -5.22 -42.23 -17.27
C ARG A 47 -4.94 -43.47 -18.10
N THR A 48 -4.59 -43.26 -19.36
CA THR A 48 -4.07 -44.27 -20.29
C THR A 48 -2.77 -44.85 -19.72
N ARG A 49 -2.81 -46.11 -19.25
CA ARG A 49 -1.60 -46.85 -18.87
C ARG A 49 -0.81 -47.19 -20.13
N LEU A 50 0.35 -46.58 -20.29
CA LEU A 50 1.41 -47.08 -21.16
C LEU A 50 1.80 -48.49 -20.68
N ARG A 51 1.58 -49.47 -21.57
CA ARG A 51 2.05 -50.86 -21.41
C ARG A 51 3.58 -50.86 -21.37
N SER A 52 4.16 -51.39 -20.29
CA SER A 52 5.49 -51.99 -20.31
C SER A 52 5.35 -53.44 -19.86
N SER A 53 5.75 -54.37 -20.73
CA SER A 53 5.73 -55.81 -20.50
C SER A 53 7.10 -56.28 -20.02
N LYS A 54 7.16 -56.96 -18.88
CA LYS A 54 7.97 -58.18 -18.66
C LYS A 54 7.71 -58.79 -17.27
N ASP A 55 7.02 -59.94 -17.30
CA ASP A 55 7.18 -61.19 -16.53
C ASP A 55 7.33 -61.26 -14.99
N ARG A 56 6.36 -62.02 -14.42
CA ARG A 56 6.41 -63.05 -13.36
C ARG A 56 6.08 -62.70 -11.87
N PRO A 57 5.57 -63.67 -11.07
CA PRO A 57 4.20 -63.56 -10.52
C PRO A 57 4.06 -63.48 -8.99
N ALA A 58 2.87 -63.01 -8.58
CA ALA A 58 2.07 -63.30 -7.39
C ALA A 58 2.76 -63.64 -6.04
N SER A 59 2.60 -62.73 -5.06
CA SER A 59 2.21 -63.14 -3.71
C SER A 59 1.14 -62.19 -3.18
N GLN A 60 -0.03 -62.76 -2.86
CA GLN A 60 -1.14 -62.15 -2.13
C GLN A 60 -0.69 -61.58 -0.78
N ARG A 61 -1.12 -60.36 -0.47
CA ARG A 61 -1.59 -59.95 0.87
C ARG A 61 -2.58 -58.79 0.72
N ASP A 62 -3.60 -58.84 1.57
CA ASP A 62 -4.91 -58.20 1.45
C ASP A 62 -4.96 -56.66 1.38
N PRO A 63 -6.06 -56.10 0.85
CA PRO A 63 -6.21 -54.69 0.49
C PRO A 63 -7.08 -53.94 1.51
N THR A 64 -6.51 -53.11 2.38
CA THR A 64 -7.29 -52.05 3.04
C THR A 64 -6.38 -50.88 3.43
N LEU A 65 -6.90 -49.65 3.28
CA LEU A 65 -6.26 -48.35 3.56
C LEU A 65 -5.22 -47.84 2.56
N GLY A 66 -5.71 -47.49 1.38
CA GLY A 66 -5.11 -46.43 0.56
C GLY A 66 -6.24 -45.51 0.12
N ASN A 67 -6.67 -44.61 1.00
CA ASN A 67 -7.63 -43.56 0.66
C ASN A 67 -6.98 -42.65 -0.39
N GLY A 68 -7.12 -43.03 -1.66
CA GLY A 68 -6.82 -42.17 -2.78
C GLY A 68 -7.78 -40.99 -2.68
N HIS A 69 -7.30 -39.88 -2.12
CA HIS A 69 -7.97 -38.60 -2.28
C HIS A 69 -7.99 -38.33 -3.78
N THR A 70 -9.08 -38.70 -4.41
CA THR A 70 -9.45 -38.25 -5.75
C THR A 70 -9.46 -36.73 -5.65
N LEU A 71 -8.47 -36.07 -6.24
CA LEU A 71 -8.49 -34.63 -6.45
C LEU A 71 -9.77 -34.33 -7.23
N LEU A 72 -10.79 -33.82 -6.53
CA LEU A 72 -12.00 -33.29 -7.13
C LEU A 72 -11.59 -32.05 -7.92
N VAL A 73 -11.30 -32.26 -9.21
CA VAL A 73 -11.11 -31.17 -10.15
C VAL A 73 -12.51 -30.62 -10.45
N HIS A 74 -12.90 -29.58 -9.71
CA HIS A 74 -14.12 -28.84 -10.03
C HIS A 74 -13.89 -28.07 -11.33
N THR A 75 -14.57 -28.48 -12.40
CA THR A 75 -14.65 -27.69 -13.62
C THR A 75 -15.61 -26.52 -13.36
N PRO A 76 -15.16 -25.25 -13.46
CA PRO A 76 -16.04 -24.11 -13.25
C PRO A 76 -17.18 -24.13 -14.28
N GLN A 77 -18.42 -23.95 -13.82
CA GLN A 77 -19.64 -24.09 -14.64
C GLN A 77 -20.09 -22.78 -15.30
N SER A 78 -19.46 -21.64 -14.99
CA SER A 78 -19.77 -20.33 -15.57
C SER A 78 -18.51 -19.52 -15.83
N THR A 79 -18.59 -18.56 -16.76
CA THR A 79 -17.52 -17.60 -17.07
C THR A 79 -17.16 -16.75 -15.84
N GLU A 80 -18.15 -16.41 -15.03
CA GLU A 80 -18.01 -15.74 -13.74
C GLU A 80 -17.17 -16.59 -12.76
N ASN A 81 -17.49 -17.87 -12.60
CA ASN A 81 -16.71 -18.78 -11.74
C ASN A 81 -15.26 -18.93 -12.21
N VAL A 82 -15.03 -18.95 -13.53
CA VAL A 82 -13.67 -18.92 -14.08
C VAL A 82 -12.94 -17.63 -13.68
N LEU A 83 -13.61 -16.49 -13.77
CA LEU A 83 -13.04 -15.19 -13.41
C LEU A 83 -12.72 -15.11 -11.92
N ILE A 84 -13.63 -15.56 -11.05
CA ILE A 84 -13.44 -15.62 -9.60
C ILE A 84 -12.21 -16.48 -9.27
N VAL A 85 -12.10 -17.69 -9.84
CA VAL A 85 -10.96 -18.58 -9.59
C VAL A 85 -9.65 -17.94 -10.03
N ARG A 86 -9.62 -17.29 -11.20
CA ARG A 86 -8.42 -16.59 -11.70
C ARG A 86 -8.06 -15.37 -10.85
N ALA A 87 -9.06 -14.62 -10.37
CA ALA A 87 -8.86 -13.50 -9.48
C ALA A 87 -8.22 -13.99 -8.17
N VAL A 88 -8.81 -14.98 -7.51
CA VAL A 88 -8.29 -15.53 -6.25
C VAL A 88 -6.87 -16.09 -6.40
N ASP A 89 -6.58 -16.85 -7.46
CA ASP A 89 -5.21 -17.34 -7.72
C ASP A 89 -4.23 -16.19 -7.96
N THR A 90 -4.65 -15.13 -8.64
CA THR A 90 -3.82 -13.95 -8.85
C THR A 90 -3.52 -13.23 -7.54
N LEU A 91 -4.54 -12.98 -6.72
CA LEU A 91 -4.42 -12.27 -5.43
C LEU A 91 -3.55 -13.03 -4.43
N ARG A 92 -3.65 -14.36 -4.39
CA ARG A 92 -2.78 -15.25 -3.60
C ARG A 92 -1.31 -15.10 -3.97
N ARG A 93 -1.03 -15.14 -5.26
CA ARG A 93 0.34 -15.06 -5.78
C ARG A 93 0.95 -13.66 -5.59
N GLU A 94 0.13 -12.62 -5.57
CA GLU A 94 0.54 -11.25 -5.22
C GLU A 94 0.50 -10.99 -3.70
N TYR A 95 0.13 -11.96 -2.87
CA TYR A 95 0.04 -11.87 -1.40
C TYR A 95 -0.97 -10.82 -0.86
N VAL A 96 -1.89 -10.33 -1.70
CA VAL A 96 -2.87 -9.28 -1.34
C VAL A 96 -4.23 -9.85 -0.90
N GLU A 97 -4.38 -11.18 -0.82
CA GLU A 97 -5.68 -11.80 -0.54
C GLU A 97 -6.28 -11.41 0.82
N GLU A 98 -5.44 -11.13 1.82
CA GLU A 98 -5.86 -10.78 3.19
C GLU A 98 -6.22 -9.29 3.38
N GLU A 99 -6.02 -8.48 2.34
CA GLU A 99 -6.35 -7.06 2.29
C GLU A 99 -7.82 -6.87 1.90
N TRP A 100 -8.18 -5.69 1.36
CA TRP A 100 -9.56 -5.43 0.92
C TRP A 100 -10.07 -6.40 -0.16
N PHE A 101 -9.16 -7.07 -0.89
CA PHE A 101 -9.50 -8.04 -1.94
C PHE A 101 -10.25 -9.27 -1.42
N ARG A 102 -10.19 -9.59 -0.12
CA ARG A 102 -11.02 -10.65 0.50
C ARG A 102 -12.52 -10.41 0.33
N HIS A 103 -12.93 -9.15 0.14
CA HIS A 103 -14.32 -8.77 -0.09
C HIS A 103 -14.69 -8.72 -1.57
N LEU A 104 -13.76 -9.01 -2.50
CA LEU A 104 -14.00 -8.83 -3.93
C LEU A 104 -14.84 -9.94 -4.55
N ALA A 105 -14.65 -11.19 -4.13
CA ALA A 105 -15.29 -12.35 -4.77
C ALA A 105 -16.83 -12.27 -4.82
N PRO A 106 -17.54 -11.80 -3.77
CA PRO A 106 -18.98 -11.61 -3.82
C PRO A 106 -19.47 -10.52 -4.79
N HIS A 107 -18.59 -9.68 -5.33
CA HIS A 107 -18.94 -8.59 -6.23
C HIS A 107 -18.68 -8.90 -7.71
N ILE A 108 -17.85 -9.90 -8.00
CA ILE A 108 -17.54 -10.31 -9.38
C ILE A 108 -18.83 -10.78 -10.06
N GLY A 109 -19.07 -10.35 -11.30
CA GLY A 109 -20.29 -10.60 -12.05
C GLY A 109 -21.41 -9.56 -11.86
N HIS A 110 -21.30 -8.64 -10.90
CA HIS A 110 -22.31 -7.60 -10.69
C HIS A 110 -22.32 -6.53 -11.78
N THR A 111 -21.14 -6.12 -12.25
CA THR A 111 -20.99 -5.08 -13.27
C THR A 111 -19.88 -5.41 -14.26
N GLU A 112 -20.09 -5.05 -15.53
CA GLU A 112 -19.08 -5.21 -16.58
C GLU A 112 -17.79 -4.44 -16.26
N ALA A 113 -17.91 -3.25 -15.67
CA ALA A 113 -16.77 -2.42 -15.27
C ALA A 113 -15.87 -3.13 -14.26
N LEU A 114 -16.45 -3.80 -13.26
CA LEU A 114 -15.68 -4.54 -12.26
C LEU A 114 -15.01 -5.76 -12.89
N ASP A 115 -15.74 -6.53 -13.69
CA ASP A 115 -15.20 -7.73 -14.33
C ASP A 115 -14.04 -7.42 -15.29
N LEU A 116 -14.16 -6.33 -16.07
CA LEU A 116 -13.08 -5.87 -16.94
C LEU A 116 -11.89 -5.34 -16.13
N SER A 117 -12.12 -4.66 -15.01
CA SER A 117 -11.05 -4.21 -14.11
C SER A 117 -10.30 -5.39 -13.48
N VAL A 118 -11.01 -6.45 -13.07
CA VAL A 118 -10.42 -7.71 -12.61
C VAL A 118 -9.59 -8.36 -13.72
N LYS A 119 -10.11 -8.43 -14.96
CA LYS A 119 -9.36 -8.98 -16.10
C LYS A 119 -8.09 -8.17 -16.39
N ALA A 120 -8.17 -6.84 -16.33
CA ALA A 120 -7.03 -5.95 -16.57
C ALA A 120 -5.91 -6.18 -15.55
N ILE A 121 -6.24 -6.25 -14.25
CA ILE A 121 -5.20 -6.48 -13.23
C ILE A 121 -4.63 -7.89 -13.28
N ILE A 122 -5.45 -8.91 -13.60
CA ILE A 122 -4.96 -10.28 -13.84
C ILE A 122 -3.96 -10.30 -15.01
N ALA A 123 -4.27 -9.61 -16.10
CA ALA A 123 -3.37 -9.51 -17.25
C ALA A 123 -2.06 -8.79 -16.87
N ALA A 124 -2.12 -7.68 -16.14
CA ALA A 124 -0.93 -6.97 -15.66
C ALA A 124 -0.04 -7.85 -14.78
N CYS A 125 -0.63 -8.58 -13.82
CA CYS A 125 0.12 -9.49 -12.95
C CYS A 125 0.74 -10.66 -13.74
N ALA A 126 -0.01 -11.25 -14.68
CA ALA A 126 0.51 -12.30 -15.56
C ALA A 126 1.68 -11.81 -16.43
N TYR A 127 1.58 -10.60 -16.97
CA TYR A 127 2.65 -10.00 -17.76
C TYR A 127 3.89 -9.73 -16.91
N SER A 128 3.72 -9.16 -15.72
CA SER A 128 4.81 -8.87 -14.78
C SER A 128 5.60 -10.14 -14.39
N ARG A 129 4.89 -11.28 -14.30
CA ARG A 129 5.47 -12.62 -14.05
C ARG A 129 6.14 -13.25 -15.27
N GLY A 130 6.04 -12.64 -16.45
CA GLY A 130 6.62 -13.15 -17.69
C GLY A 130 5.84 -14.32 -18.31
N VAL A 131 4.51 -14.33 -18.17
CA VAL A 131 3.68 -15.34 -18.86
C VAL A 131 3.92 -15.25 -20.37
N PRO A 132 4.28 -16.37 -21.04
CA PRO A 132 4.58 -16.35 -22.47
C PRO A 132 3.43 -15.81 -23.33
N ARG A 133 3.78 -15.09 -24.40
CA ARG A 133 2.85 -14.54 -25.41
C ARG A 133 1.95 -13.39 -24.94
N LEU A 134 2.06 -12.94 -23.69
CA LEU A 134 1.39 -11.73 -23.24
C LEU A 134 2.32 -10.53 -23.40
N THR A 135 1.87 -9.49 -24.09
CA THR A 135 2.63 -8.25 -24.29
C THR A 135 2.10 -7.12 -23.40
N SER A 136 2.90 -6.08 -23.21
CA SER A 136 2.41 -4.86 -22.54
C SER A 136 1.24 -4.24 -23.29
N GLY A 137 1.23 -4.31 -24.63
CA GLY A 137 0.12 -3.84 -25.46
C GLY A 137 -1.20 -4.53 -25.16
N ASP A 138 -1.18 -5.85 -24.94
CA ASP A 138 -2.37 -6.62 -24.56
C ASP A 138 -2.91 -6.16 -23.19
N CYS A 139 -2.01 -5.90 -22.23
CA CYS A 139 -2.40 -5.38 -20.92
C CYS A 139 -3.05 -3.99 -21.05
N TYR A 140 -2.44 -3.07 -21.79
CA TYR A 140 -3.01 -1.72 -21.99
C TYR A 140 -4.33 -1.75 -22.77
N GLN A 141 -4.51 -2.71 -23.67
CA GLN A 141 -5.81 -2.93 -24.32
C GLN A 141 -6.88 -3.38 -23.31
N ALA A 142 -6.54 -4.28 -22.38
CA ALA A 142 -7.45 -4.68 -21.31
C ALA A 142 -7.77 -3.52 -20.35
N LEU A 143 -6.77 -2.69 -20.02
CA LEU A 143 -6.97 -1.46 -19.25
C LEU A 143 -7.93 -0.50 -19.97
N ALA A 144 -7.74 -0.27 -21.26
CA ALA A 144 -8.59 0.63 -22.04
C ALA A 144 -10.07 0.18 -22.00
N LEU A 145 -10.34 -1.11 -22.18
CA LEU A 145 -11.69 -1.66 -22.06
C LEU A 145 -12.27 -1.47 -20.65
N ALA A 146 -11.48 -1.70 -19.60
CA ALA A 146 -11.92 -1.48 -18.22
C ALA A 146 -12.26 0.00 -17.96
N LEU A 147 -11.42 0.93 -18.45
CA LEU A 147 -11.65 2.36 -18.31
C LEU A 147 -12.89 2.82 -19.08
N ASP A 148 -13.11 2.32 -20.30
CA ASP A 148 -14.30 2.62 -21.08
C ASP A 148 -15.57 2.16 -20.34
N ALA A 149 -15.55 0.98 -19.73
CA ALA A 149 -16.68 0.46 -18.96
C ALA A 149 -16.90 1.22 -17.65
N VAL A 150 -15.84 1.59 -16.93
CA VAL A 150 -15.93 2.45 -15.74
C VAL A 150 -16.53 3.81 -16.12
N HIS A 151 -16.08 4.41 -17.22
CA HIS A 151 -16.59 5.70 -17.71
C HIS A 151 -18.05 5.61 -18.16
N ALA A 152 -18.42 4.52 -18.84
CA ALA A 152 -19.81 4.26 -19.21
C ALA A 152 -20.71 4.13 -17.97
N ASN A 153 -20.25 3.45 -16.93
CA ASN A 153 -20.97 3.32 -15.66
C ASN A 153 -21.12 4.68 -14.95
N MET A 154 -20.05 5.48 -14.89
CA MET A 154 -20.08 6.84 -14.33
C MET A 154 -21.03 7.80 -15.05
N LYS A 155 -21.19 7.66 -16.38
CA LYS A 155 -22.07 8.49 -17.20
C LYS A 155 -23.55 8.18 -17.05
N GLN A 156 -23.91 7.03 -16.46
CA GLN A 156 -25.30 6.71 -16.19
C GLN A 156 -25.80 7.62 -15.07
N SER A 157 -26.40 8.75 -15.45
CA SER A 157 -26.81 9.87 -14.60
C SER A 157 -27.79 9.55 -13.47
N HIS A 158 -28.23 8.29 -13.36
CA HIS A 158 -29.17 7.80 -12.35
C HIS A 158 -28.55 6.83 -11.35
N VAL A 159 -27.29 6.41 -11.54
CA VAL A 159 -26.65 5.42 -10.67
C VAL A 159 -25.74 6.14 -9.67
N GLU A 160 -26.10 6.08 -8.39
CA GLU A 160 -25.24 6.59 -7.32
C GLU A 160 -23.92 5.79 -7.29
N PRO A 161 -22.78 6.45 -7.00
CA PRO A 161 -21.48 5.78 -6.90
C PRO A 161 -21.48 4.65 -5.87
N ASN A 162 -21.49 3.40 -6.35
CA ASN A 162 -21.57 2.21 -5.49
C ASN A 162 -20.19 1.58 -5.20
N ASP A 163 -20.18 0.49 -4.43
CA ASP A 163 -18.96 -0.24 -4.08
C ASP A 163 -18.29 -0.94 -5.26
N ASP A 164 -19.05 -1.39 -6.25
CA ASP A 164 -18.49 -2.03 -7.44
C ASP A 164 -17.68 -1.03 -8.27
N MET A 165 -18.16 0.22 -8.40
CA MET A 165 -17.42 1.29 -9.07
C MET A 165 -16.16 1.71 -8.30
N LEU A 166 -16.25 1.75 -6.96
CA LEU A 166 -15.11 2.00 -6.09
C LEU A 166 -14.05 0.90 -6.23
N ALA A 167 -14.47 -0.37 -6.16
CA ALA A 167 -13.59 -1.53 -6.32
C ALA A 167 -12.97 -1.58 -7.72
N SER A 168 -13.74 -1.30 -8.78
CA SER A 168 -13.23 -1.21 -10.15
C SER A 168 -12.08 -0.22 -10.25
N THR A 169 -12.29 1.00 -9.75
CA THR A 169 -11.26 2.05 -9.75
C THR A 169 -10.04 1.65 -8.89
N ALA A 170 -10.29 0.97 -7.76
CA ALA A 170 -9.25 0.51 -6.84
C ALA A 170 -8.38 -0.61 -7.44
N LEU A 171 -8.94 -1.47 -8.30
CA LEU A 171 -8.21 -2.50 -9.04
C LEU A 171 -7.31 -1.92 -10.12
N LEU A 172 -7.70 -0.78 -10.71
CA LEU A 172 -6.93 -0.13 -11.78
C LEU A 172 -5.80 0.75 -11.22
N ALA A 173 -5.92 1.24 -9.99
CA ALA A 173 -4.89 2.07 -9.36
C ALA A 173 -3.46 1.48 -9.40
N PRO A 174 -3.20 0.20 -9.07
CA PRO A 174 -1.85 -0.36 -9.10
C PRO A 174 -1.42 -0.85 -10.49
N PHE A 175 -2.27 -0.75 -11.52
CA PHE A 175 -2.05 -1.41 -12.81
C PHE A 175 -0.69 -1.08 -13.44
N GLU A 176 -0.36 0.22 -13.54
CA GLU A 176 0.92 0.63 -14.12
C GLU A 176 2.11 0.18 -13.26
N GLY A 177 1.99 0.33 -11.95
CA GLY A 177 3.06 -0.06 -11.03
C GLY A 177 3.34 -1.55 -11.04
N VAL A 178 2.33 -2.39 -11.29
CA VAL A 178 2.50 -3.84 -11.52
C VAL A 178 3.28 -4.12 -12.80
N ILE A 179 2.97 -3.41 -13.90
CA ILE A 179 3.66 -3.57 -15.19
C ILE A 179 5.12 -3.10 -15.08
N LYS A 180 5.35 -1.96 -14.42
CA LYS A 180 6.68 -1.35 -14.23
C LYS A 180 7.51 -2.03 -13.12
N LYS A 181 6.86 -2.83 -12.27
CA LYS A 181 7.43 -3.49 -11.08
C LYS A 181 7.93 -2.51 -10.01
N ASP A 182 7.37 -1.30 -9.99
CA ASP A 182 7.59 -0.34 -8.93
C ASP A 182 6.47 -0.40 -7.86
N GLY A 183 5.29 -0.94 -8.18
CA GLY A 183 4.17 -1.03 -7.23
C GLY A 183 3.52 0.30 -6.83
N ILE A 184 3.87 1.41 -7.49
CA ILE A 184 3.32 2.74 -7.18
C ILE A 184 1.94 2.88 -7.85
N PRO A 185 0.90 3.27 -7.09
CA PRO A 185 -0.43 3.44 -7.66
C PRO A 185 -0.51 4.70 -8.55
N THR A 186 -1.20 4.59 -9.67
CA THR A 186 -1.42 5.69 -10.61
C THR A 186 -2.31 6.75 -9.96
N ARG A 187 -1.79 7.96 -9.83
CA ARG A 187 -2.46 9.09 -9.18
C ARG A 187 -3.89 9.36 -9.67
N PRO A 188 -4.21 9.42 -10.98
CA PRO A 188 -5.56 9.71 -11.43
C PRO A 188 -6.61 8.70 -10.92
N HIS A 189 -6.22 7.44 -10.73
CA HIS A 189 -7.12 6.43 -10.16
C HIS A 189 -7.32 6.67 -8.67
N VAL A 190 -6.28 7.01 -7.91
CA VAL A 190 -6.40 7.37 -6.48
C VAL A 190 -7.26 8.62 -6.28
N GLU A 191 -7.10 9.63 -7.13
CA GLU A 191 -7.99 10.81 -7.14
C GLU A 191 -9.43 10.44 -7.52
N GLY A 192 -9.60 9.51 -8.47
CA GLY A 192 -10.90 8.92 -8.81
C GLY A 192 -11.56 8.23 -7.61
N LEU A 193 -10.82 7.46 -6.82
CA LEU A 193 -11.32 6.86 -5.58
C LEU A 193 -11.84 7.92 -4.61
N ALA A 194 -11.07 9.00 -4.43
CA ALA A 194 -11.49 10.08 -3.56
C ALA A 194 -12.76 10.77 -4.07
N ALA A 195 -12.84 11.05 -5.37
CA ALA A 195 -14.01 11.65 -5.99
C ALA A 195 -15.27 10.78 -5.84
N ILE A 196 -15.14 9.46 -6.01
CA ILE A 196 -16.24 8.50 -5.80
C ILE A 196 -16.72 8.56 -4.34
N LEU A 197 -15.80 8.52 -3.37
CA LEU A 197 -16.14 8.54 -1.95
C LEU A 197 -16.77 9.87 -1.51
N VAL A 198 -16.36 11.00 -2.10
CA VAL A 198 -16.95 12.32 -1.86
C VAL A 198 -18.33 12.46 -2.51
N ALA A 199 -18.53 11.89 -3.69
CA ALA A 199 -19.79 11.97 -4.42
C ALA A 199 -20.91 11.11 -3.82
N ARG A 200 -20.58 10.15 -2.93
CA ARG A 200 -21.59 9.35 -2.21
C ARG A 200 -22.42 10.24 -1.29
N PRO A 201 -23.76 10.10 -1.28
CA PRO A 201 -24.60 10.86 -0.38
C PRO A 201 -24.29 10.49 1.09
N ALA A 202 -24.53 11.42 2.01
CA ALA A 202 -24.28 11.17 3.44
C ALA A 202 -25.12 10.02 4.03
N THR A 203 -26.21 9.65 3.36
CA THR A 203 -27.06 8.51 3.70
C THR A 203 -26.51 7.17 3.19
N TYR A 204 -25.51 7.17 2.31
CA TYR A 204 -24.92 5.94 1.80
C TYR A 204 -24.17 5.22 2.91
N PRO A 205 -24.43 3.92 3.14
CA PRO A 205 -23.77 3.18 4.21
C PRO A 205 -22.27 3.07 3.96
N VAL A 206 -21.46 3.36 4.98
CA VAL A 206 -20.01 3.13 4.92
C VAL A 206 -19.75 1.64 5.07
N THR A 207 -19.39 0.98 3.97
CA THR A 207 -19.12 -0.46 3.93
C THR A 207 -17.69 -0.79 4.33
N GLN A 208 -17.46 -2.05 4.72
CA GLN A 208 -16.12 -2.52 5.09
C GLN A 208 -15.15 -2.47 3.91
N LEU A 209 -15.62 -2.82 2.70
CA LEU A 209 -14.85 -2.73 1.46
C LEU A 209 -14.36 -1.30 1.23
N ALA A 210 -15.23 -0.30 1.36
CA ALA A 210 -14.84 1.10 1.16
C ALA A 210 -13.80 1.58 2.18
N ARG A 211 -13.94 1.17 3.46
CA ARG A 211 -12.95 1.51 4.50
C ARG A 211 -11.59 0.87 4.22
N GLU A 212 -11.56 -0.41 3.84
CA GLU A 212 -10.30 -1.12 3.58
C GLU A 212 -9.62 -0.65 2.28
N ILE A 213 -10.38 -0.24 1.25
CA ILE A 213 -9.81 0.41 0.06
C ILE A 213 -9.15 1.74 0.44
N LEU A 214 -9.84 2.60 1.20
CA LEU A 214 -9.26 3.88 1.63
C LEU A 214 -8.00 3.66 2.46
N ASP A 215 -8.08 2.75 3.43
CA ASP A 215 -6.95 2.39 4.29
C ASP A 215 -5.73 1.90 3.50
N PHE A 216 -5.96 1.05 2.49
CA PHE A 216 -4.91 0.52 1.63
C PHE A 216 -4.16 1.62 0.86
N TYR A 217 -4.86 2.65 0.39
CA TYR A 217 -4.28 3.73 -0.42
C TYR A 217 -3.89 4.98 0.36
N ALA A 218 -4.30 5.14 1.63
CA ALA A 218 -4.11 6.36 2.39
C ALA A 218 -2.63 6.77 2.53
N CYS A 219 -1.74 5.80 2.83
CA CYS A 219 -0.31 6.09 3.03
C CYS A 219 0.41 6.46 1.73
N GLU A 220 0.27 5.66 0.67
CA GLU A 220 0.88 5.95 -0.65
C GLU A 220 0.38 7.27 -1.24
N SER A 221 -0.92 7.53 -1.08
CA SER A 221 -1.52 8.81 -1.48
C SER A 221 -0.93 9.98 -0.70
N ALA A 222 -0.66 9.79 0.61
CA ALA A 222 -0.06 10.83 1.44
C ALA A 222 1.39 11.10 1.02
N ILE A 223 2.19 10.06 0.75
CA ILE A 223 3.56 10.18 0.25
C ILE A 223 3.59 11.01 -1.04
N THR A 224 2.75 10.63 -2.01
CA THR A 224 2.64 11.32 -3.29
C THR A 224 2.20 12.79 -3.12
N ALA A 225 1.23 13.05 -2.25
CA ALA A 225 0.74 14.40 -1.98
C ALA A 225 1.82 15.29 -1.30
N CYS A 226 2.57 14.74 -0.34
CA CYS A 226 3.71 15.42 0.30
C CYS A 226 4.77 15.80 -0.74
N ILE A 227 5.15 14.86 -1.62
CA ILE A 227 6.13 15.11 -2.69
C ILE A 227 5.64 16.23 -3.58
N ARG A 228 4.40 16.18 -4.05
CA ARG A 228 3.85 17.19 -4.99
C ARG A 228 3.50 18.52 -4.33
N GLY A 229 3.46 18.58 -2.99
CA GLY A 229 3.06 19.78 -2.27
C GLY A 229 1.57 20.09 -2.40
N THR A 230 0.75 19.05 -2.46
CA THR A 230 -0.70 19.18 -2.48
C THR A 230 -1.30 18.59 -1.20
N PRO A 231 -2.52 18.97 -0.82
CA PRO A 231 -3.26 18.21 0.17
C PRO A 231 -3.56 16.78 -0.30
N SER A 232 -3.90 15.89 0.62
CA SER A 232 -4.33 14.53 0.26
C SER A 232 -5.65 14.58 -0.51
N PRO A 233 -5.84 13.78 -1.58
CA PRO A 233 -7.13 13.69 -2.27
C PRO A 233 -8.25 13.22 -1.32
N PHE A 234 -7.90 12.46 -0.28
CA PHE A 234 -8.86 11.93 0.68
C PHE A 234 -9.29 12.92 1.78
N GLU A 235 -8.77 14.15 1.79
CA GLU A 235 -9.01 15.10 2.88
C GLU A 235 -10.47 15.58 2.98
N SER A 236 -11.19 15.60 1.86
CA SER A 236 -12.60 15.99 1.80
C SER A 236 -13.57 14.84 2.09
N ILE A 237 -13.06 13.63 2.31
CA ILE A 237 -13.91 12.46 2.56
C ILE A 237 -14.53 12.54 3.96
N HIS A 238 -15.79 12.09 4.06
CA HIS A 238 -16.49 12.03 5.32
C HIS A 238 -15.73 11.18 6.35
N ARG A 239 -15.61 11.69 7.58
CA ARG A 239 -14.78 11.09 8.63
C ARG A 239 -15.14 9.63 8.96
N ALA A 240 -16.39 9.23 8.78
CA ALA A 240 -16.88 7.86 9.03
C ALA A 240 -16.17 6.75 8.20
N TYR A 241 -15.46 7.11 7.11
CA TYR A 241 -14.69 6.15 6.31
C TYR A 241 -13.35 5.73 6.97
N PHE A 242 -12.82 6.53 7.89
CA PHE A 242 -11.52 6.25 8.51
C PHE A 242 -11.51 6.44 10.03
N ALA A 243 -12.54 7.07 10.62
CA ALA A 243 -12.64 7.17 12.06
C ALA A 243 -13.15 5.89 12.70
N ASN A 244 -12.68 5.66 13.93
CA ASN A 244 -13.17 4.61 14.80
C ASN A 244 -14.33 5.14 15.65
N ASP A 245 -15.52 5.27 15.06
CA ASP A 245 -16.70 5.83 15.75
C ASP A 245 -17.45 4.78 16.60
N ARG A 246 -16.80 3.67 17.00
CA ARG A 246 -17.38 2.53 17.75
C ARG A 246 -18.53 1.80 17.05
N ILE A 247 -18.90 2.20 15.83
CA ILE A 247 -19.94 1.55 15.02
C ILE A 247 -19.27 0.48 14.14
N GLY A 248 -19.28 -0.76 14.61
CA GLY A 248 -18.98 -1.95 13.81
C GLY A 248 -17.49 -2.35 13.70
N TYR A 249 -16.58 -1.64 14.37
CA TYR A 249 -15.18 -2.09 14.54
C TYR A 249 -15.04 -2.81 15.88
N SER A 250 -14.19 -3.83 15.95
CA SER A 250 -13.72 -4.33 17.25
C SER A 250 -13.11 -3.15 18.02
N ASP A 251 -13.47 -2.95 19.29
CA ASP A 251 -12.85 -2.00 20.25
C ASP A 251 -11.38 -2.37 20.55
N SER A 252 -10.61 -2.73 19.53
CA SER A 252 -9.22 -3.13 19.65
C SER A 252 -8.31 -1.92 19.53
N ASP A 253 -7.26 -1.91 20.33
CA ASP A 253 -6.19 -0.91 20.27
C ASP A 253 -5.63 -0.77 18.84
N ARG A 254 -5.60 -1.87 18.09
CA ARG A 254 -5.21 -1.91 16.68
C ARG A 254 -6.10 -1.01 15.81
N ALA A 255 -7.42 -1.16 15.91
CA ALA A 255 -8.37 -0.37 15.13
C ALA A 255 -8.25 1.13 15.45
N GLN A 256 -8.07 1.44 16.73
CA GLN A 256 -7.90 2.82 17.19
C GLN A 256 -6.63 3.46 16.61
N LEU A 257 -5.48 2.78 16.72
CA LEU A 257 -4.21 3.30 16.17
C LEU A 257 -4.27 3.45 14.65
N LYS A 258 -4.93 2.52 13.97
CA LYS A 258 -5.11 2.54 12.51
C LYS A 258 -5.99 3.70 12.05
N ALA A 259 -7.09 3.98 12.76
CA ALA A 259 -7.92 5.15 12.49
C ALA A 259 -7.16 6.47 12.71
N LEU A 260 -6.39 6.56 13.79
CA LEU A 260 -5.52 7.71 14.06
C LEU A 260 -4.47 7.90 12.96
N SER A 261 -3.79 6.83 12.55
CA SER A 261 -2.77 6.91 11.50
C SER A 261 -3.38 7.31 10.17
N ASN A 262 -4.57 6.80 9.80
CA ASN A 262 -5.25 7.20 8.57
C ASN A 262 -5.63 8.69 8.59
N GLU A 263 -6.19 9.19 9.70
CA GLU A 263 -6.49 10.62 9.82
C GLU A 263 -5.21 11.48 9.71
N LEU A 264 -4.09 11.02 10.30
CA LEU A 264 -2.79 11.67 10.16
C LEU A 264 -2.27 11.65 8.71
N TYR A 265 -2.24 10.49 8.05
CA TYR A 265 -1.79 10.37 6.66
C TYR A 265 -2.62 11.24 5.70
N ILE A 266 -3.92 11.35 5.94
CA ILE A 266 -4.81 12.19 5.13
C ILE A 266 -4.47 13.68 5.32
N ARG A 267 -4.14 14.13 6.54
CA ARG A 267 -4.03 15.57 6.85
C ARG A 267 -2.61 16.12 6.89
N ILE A 268 -1.59 15.29 7.14
CA ILE A 268 -0.18 15.69 7.14
C ILE A 268 0.26 16.34 5.81
N PRO A 269 -0.15 15.87 4.62
CA PRO A 269 0.27 16.50 3.35
C PRO A 269 -0.09 17.98 3.26
N ARG A 270 -1.27 18.38 3.76
CA ARG A 270 -1.65 19.80 3.85
C ARG A 270 -0.70 20.58 4.76
N LEU A 271 -0.31 20.00 5.90
CA LEU A 271 0.65 20.63 6.79
C LEU A 271 2.02 20.78 6.13
N VAL A 272 2.53 19.74 5.46
CA VAL A 272 3.79 19.80 4.68
C VAL A 272 3.75 20.95 3.67
N MET A 273 2.66 21.06 2.90
CA MET A 273 2.43 22.16 1.94
C MET A 273 2.46 23.54 2.60
N LEU A 274 1.82 23.69 3.77
CA LEU A 274 1.80 24.96 4.51
C LEU A 274 3.21 25.32 5.04
N VAL A 275 3.92 24.37 5.64
CA VAL A 275 5.31 24.56 6.12
C VAL A 275 6.23 24.94 4.95
N ARG A 276 6.10 24.25 3.80
CA ARG A 276 6.84 24.58 2.58
C ARG A 276 6.58 26.00 2.10
N SER A 277 5.31 26.40 2.07
CA SER A 277 4.92 27.76 1.68
C SER A 277 5.51 28.80 2.63
N LEU A 278 5.54 28.52 3.95
CA LEU A 278 6.12 29.41 4.96
C LEU A 278 7.65 29.54 4.82
N ARG A 279 8.34 28.47 4.40
CA ARG A 279 9.80 28.44 4.16
C ARG A 279 10.19 29.23 2.91
N LEU A 280 9.39 29.13 1.85
CA LEU A 280 9.66 29.80 0.57
C LEU A 280 9.36 31.31 0.60
N GLN A 281 8.50 31.77 1.51
CA GLN A 281 8.12 33.19 1.61
C GLN A 281 9.07 33.96 2.54
N ARG A 282 9.70 35.03 2.01
CA ARG A 282 10.53 35.97 2.80
C ARG A 282 9.73 36.68 3.90
N SER A 283 8.46 36.98 3.63
CA SER A 283 7.53 37.63 4.56
C SER A 283 6.15 36.96 4.45
N PRO A 284 5.89 35.87 5.20
CA PRO A 284 4.66 35.13 5.01
C PRO A 284 3.44 35.87 5.52
N GLN A 285 2.32 35.60 4.89
CA GLN A 285 1.03 36.12 5.31
C GLN A 285 0.64 35.54 6.68
N ASN A 286 0.14 36.39 7.58
CA ASN A 286 -0.33 35.97 8.91
C ASN A 286 -1.36 34.84 8.84
N GLN A 287 -2.20 34.81 7.79
CA GLN A 287 -3.20 33.78 7.60
C GLN A 287 -2.58 32.39 7.37
N LEU A 288 -1.57 32.30 6.50
CA LEU A 288 -0.84 31.05 6.21
C LEU A 288 -0.22 30.47 7.48
N LEU A 289 0.33 31.35 8.31
CA LEU A 289 0.90 30.98 9.61
C LEU A 289 -0.16 30.45 10.57
N LEU A 290 -1.27 31.18 10.72
CA LEU A 290 -2.39 30.77 11.58
C LEU A 290 -2.99 29.43 11.14
N ASP A 291 -3.08 29.18 9.83
CA ASP A 291 -3.59 27.92 9.30
C ASP A 291 -2.63 26.76 9.59
N ALA A 292 -1.32 26.95 9.42
CA ALA A 292 -0.31 25.97 9.82
C ALA A 292 -0.36 25.66 11.32
N LEU A 293 -0.44 26.71 12.16
CA LEU A 293 -0.54 26.61 13.62
C LEU A 293 -1.81 25.90 14.08
N ARG A 294 -2.95 26.21 13.45
CA ARG A 294 -4.23 25.56 13.77
C ARG A 294 -4.18 24.09 13.40
N LEU A 295 -3.63 23.77 12.23
CA LEU A 295 -3.53 22.40 11.74
C LEU A 295 -2.58 21.56 12.61
N ILE A 296 -1.35 22.00 12.86
CA ILE A 296 -0.40 21.25 13.71
C ILE A 296 -0.98 20.99 15.10
N LYS A 297 -1.62 21.99 15.73
CA LYS A 297 -2.27 21.81 17.05
C LYS A 297 -3.39 20.78 17.01
N SER A 298 -4.18 20.75 15.93
CA SER A 298 -5.24 19.74 15.74
C SER A 298 -4.64 18.35 15.58
N LEU A 299 -3.60 18.20 14.77
CA LEU A 299 -2.97 16.90 14.49
C LEU A 299 -2.21 16.36 15.70
N LEU A 300 -1.56 17.21 16.49
CA LEU A 300 -0.86 16.78 17.71
C LEU A 300 -1.79 16.15 18.75
N ARG A 301 -3.08 16.48 18.71
CA ARG A 301 -4.13 15.87 19.56
C ARG A 301 -4.52 14.47 19.11
N LEU A 302 -4.23 14.07 17.87
CA LEU A 302 -4.49 12.73 17.33
C LEU A 302 -3.43 11.76 17.85
N GLN A 303 -3.66 11.22 19.05
CA GLN A 303 -2.81 10.21 19.66
C GLN A 303 -3.60 9.41 20.69
N ASP A 304 -3.24 8.13 20.84
CA ASP A 304 -3.70 7.30 21.95
C ASP A 304 -2.52 6.48 22.46
N ILE A 305 -1.76 7.10 23.37
CA ILE A 305 -0.58 6.50 24.00
C ILE A 305 -0.98 5.24 24.78
N GLN A 306 -2.21 5.15 25.29
CA GLN A 306 -2.65 3.98 26.05
C GLN A 306 -2.93 2.80 25.14
N ALA A 307 -3.59 3.02 24.00
CA ALA A 307 -3.75 1.99 22.97
C ALA A 307 -2.39 1.51 22.44
N GLU A 308 -1.47 2.42 22.16
CA GLU A 308 -0.09 2.09 21.79
C GLU A 308 0.58 1.19 22.83
N ARG A 309 0.55 1.59 24.11
CA ARG A 309 1.16 0.83 25.21
C ARG A 309 0.53 -0.55 25.38
N ARG A 310 -0.80 -0.66 25.32
CA ARG A 310 -1.49 -1.94 25.48
C ARG A 310 -1.17 -2.89 24.33
N LEU A 311 -1.14 -2.41 23.09
CA LEU A 311 -0.76 -3.22 21.94
C LEU A 311 0.71 -3.66 22.03
N MET A 312 1.59 -2.78 22.50
CA MET A 312 3.01 -3.09 22.72
C MET A 312 3.28 -4.14 23.80
N ARG A 313 2.41 -4.32 24.80
CA ARG A 313 2.62 -5.34 25.85
C ARG A 313 2.70 -6.76 25.31
N ASN A 314 2.08 -7.01 24.16
CA ASN A 314 2.03 -8.33 23.54
C ASN A 314 3.20 -8.57 22.56
N ILE A 315 4.07 -7.56 22.37
CA ILE A 315 5.20 -7.61 21.44
C ILE A 315 6.47 -7.85 22.24
N LYS A 316 7.22 -8.89 21.85
CA LYS A 316 8.46 -9.28 22.51
C LYS A 316 9.66 -8.73 21.73
N GLY A 317 10.59 -8.11 22.44
CA GLY A 317 11.92 -7.80 21.90
C GLY A 317 12.79 -9.06 21.91
N HIS A 318 13.45 -9.34 20.79
CA HIS A 318 14.43 -10.42 20.69
C HIS A 318 15.79 -9.84 20.32
N PRO A 319 16.90 -10.49 20.70
CA PRO A 319 18.20 -10.21 20.11
C PRO A 319 18.10 -10.36 18.61
N SER A 320 18.73 -9.44 17.87
CA SER A 320 18.80 -9.50 16.42
C SER A 320 19.37 -10.86 15.99
N SER A 321 18.69 -11.51 15.03
CA SER A 321 19.01 -12.88 14.61
C SER A 321 20.06 -12.96 13.51
N ASP A 322 20.45 -11.81 12.97
CA ASP A 322 21.44 -11.69 11.91
C ASP A 322 22.80 -11.28 12.52
N PRO A 323 23.86 -12.10 12.39
CA PRO A 323 25.20 -11.76 12.87
C PRO A 323 25.84 -10.60 12.09
N ASP A 324 25.32 -10.27 10.89
CA ASP A 324 25.66 -9.10 10.08
C ASP A 324 24.63 -7.96 10.27
N ALA A 325 23.65 -8.11 11.17
CA ALA A 325 22.69 -7.05 11.44
C ALA A 325 23.37 -5.91 12.16
N THR A 326 23.83 -5.00 11.32
CA THR A 326 23.87 -3.56 11.46
C THR A 326 22.54 -2.94 11.94
N SER A 327 21.68 -3.65 12.69
CA SER A 327 20.66 -3.02 13.53
C SER A 327 21.41 -2.32 14.66
N PRO A 328 21.47 -0.98 14.70
CA PRO A 328 22.31 -0.24 15.65
C PRO A 328 21.87 -0.46 17.11
N LEU A 329 20.78 -1.17 17.33
CA LEU A 329 20.15 -1.41 18.61
C LEU A 329 20.31 -2.86 19.11
N GLY A 330 20.80 -3.79 18.26
CA GLY A 330 20.96 -5.22 18.60
C GLY A 330 19.65 -5.94 18.96
N GLN A 331 18.49 -5.32 18.72
CA GLN A 331 17.17 -5.82 19.10
C GLN A 331 16.17 -5.69 17.94
N SER A 332 15.27 -6.65 17.83
CA SER A 332 14.15 -6.65 16.88
C SER A 332 12.81 -6.89 17.59
N LEU A 333 11.74 -6.30 17.06
CA LEU A 333 10.37 -6.52 17.54
C LEU A 333 9.74 -7.68 16.80
N HIS A 334 9.21 -8.64 17.56
CA HIS A 334 8.42 -9.74 17.01
C HIS A 334 6.93 -9.48 17.19
N PHE A 335 6.20 -9.39 16.08
CA PHE A 335 4.76 -9.13 16.06
C PHE A 335 3.96 -10.44 16.00
N ALA A 336 2.83 -10.49 16.71
CA ALA A 336 1.93 -11.64 16.69
C ALA A 336 1.19 -11.76 15.34
N SER A 337 0.99 -10.65 14.64
CA SER A 337 0.34 -10.60 13.34
C SER A 337 0.82 -9.41 12.51
N VAL A 338 0.71 -9.52 11.19
CA VAL A 338 0.99 -8.42 10.25
C VAL A 338 0.10 -7.21 10.56
N LYS A 339 -1.14 -7.43 11.02
CA LYS A 339 -2.09 -6.37 11.35
C LYS A 339 -1.67 -5.56 12.57
N ASP A 340 -0.98 -6.16 13.55
CA ASP A 340 -0.42 -5.43 14.70
C ASP A 340 0.81 -4.62 14.29
N PHE A 341 1.66 -5.20 13.44
CA PHE A 341 2.78 -4.50 12.83
C PHE A 341 2.31 -3.27 12.04
N GLU A 342 1.35 -3.42 11.14
CA GLU A 342 0.81 -2.30 10.36
C GLU A 342 0.27 -1.19 11.26
N ALA A 343 -0.60 -1.51 12.22
CA ALA A 343 -1.19 -0.49 13.08
C ALA A 343 -0.14 0.33 13.84
N LEU A 344 0.91 -0.31 14.35
CA LEU A 344 1.99 0.37 15.07
C LEU A 344 2.95 1.11 14.14
N ALA A 345 3.38 0.48 13.04
CA ALA A 345 4.30 1.09 12.09
C ALA A 345 3.70 2.35 11.46
N TYR A 346 2.44 2.28 11.00
CA TYR A 346 1.72 3.42 10.44
C TYR A 346 1.55 4.53 11.49
N TYR A 347 1.20 4.17 12.73
CA TYR A 347 1.06 5.14 13.83
C TYR A 347 2.38 5.83 14.16
N TRP A 348 3.46 5.07 14.38
CA TRP A 348 4.77 5.61 14.73
C TRP A 348 5.33 6.50 13.64
N GLN A 349 5.22 6.08 12.38
CA GLN A 349 5.73 6.82 11.23
C GLN A 349 4.99 8.14 11.00
N SER A 350 3.65 8.10 11.01
CA SER A 350 2.84 9.32 10.87
C SER A 350 3.04 10.27 12.05
N ARG A 351 3.14 9.73 13.28
CA ARG A 351 3.46 10.52 14.48
C ARG A 351 4.84 11.14 14.42
N LEU A 352 5.87 10.38 14.01
CA LEU A 352 7.23 10.89 13.88
C LEU A 352 7.34 11.98 12.83
N THR A 353 6.69 11.80 11.67
CA THR A 353 6.60 12.83 10.63
C THR A 353 5.97 14.11 11.18
N LEU A 354 4.89 13.99 11.95
CA LEU A 354 4.22 15.13 12.57
C LEU A 354 5.13 15.88 13.57
N LEU A 355 5.87 15.15 14.40
CA LEU A 355 6.81 15.75 15.37
C LEU A 355 7.98 16.46 14.68
N ARG A 356 8.45 15.92 13.55
CA ARG A 356 9.44 16.62 12.70
C ARG A 356 8.88 17.93 12.15
N LEU A 357 7.62 17.95 11.71
CA LEU A 357 6.96 19.18 11.26
C LEU A 357 6.73 20.18 12.40
N GLU A 358 6.41 19.70 13.61
CA GLU A 358 6.35 20.53 14.82
C GLU A 358 7.71 21.21 15.09
N TRP A 359 8.80 20.43 15.01
CA TRP A 359 10.17 20.93 15.15
C TRP A 359 10.47 22.01 14.11
N ARG A 360 10.26 21.73 12.81
CA ARG A 360 10.53 22.69 11.73
C ARG A 360 9.71 23.96 11.85
N LEU A 361 8.44 23.85 12.23
CA LEU A 361 7.63 25.03 12.49
C LEU A 361 8.21 25.84 13.64
N HIS A 362 8.52 25.21 14.78
CA HIS A 362 9.11 25.89 15.93
C HIS A 362 10.43 26.60 15.58
N ASP A 363 11.31 25.95 14.83
CA ASP A 363 12.58 26.53 14.38
C ASP A 363 12.39 27.79 13.49
N LEU A 364 11.40 27.76 12.60
CA LEU A 364 11.02 28.92 11.79
C LEU A 364 10.50 30.10 12.63
N PHE A 365 9.89 29.84 13.78
CA PHE A 365 9.48 30.90 14.72
C PHE A 365 10.68 31.49 15.45
N VAL A 366 11.49 30.64 16.10
CA VAL A 366 12.65 31.09 16.88
C VAL A 366 13.64 31.87 16.02
N SER A 367 13.93 31.38 14.81
CA SER A 367 14.83 32.06 13.88
C SER A 367 14.34 33.45 13.44
N ARG A 368 13.02 33.69 13.45
CA ARG A 368 12.43 35.00 13.10
C ARG A 368 12.42 35.98 14.25
N ASP A 369 12.15 35.52 15.47
CA ASP A 369 12.18 36.37 16.65
C ASP A 369 13.59 36.97 16.84
N VAL A 370 14.64 36.18 16.62
CA VAL A 370 16.05 36.63 16.69
C VAL A 370 16.38 37.70 15.63
N GLN A 371 15.74 37.66 14.46
CA GLN A 371 15.95 38.68 13.41
C GLN A 371 15.17 39.99 13.67
N SER A 372 14.13 39.97 14.51
CA SER A 372 13.30 41.14 14.83
C SER A 372 13.80 41.93 16.05
N ASP A 373 14.70 41.37 16.85
CA ASP A 373 15.19 41.95 18.11
C ASP A 373 16.16 43.15 17.94
N GLY A 374 16.40 43.59 16.70
CA GLY A 374 17.11 44.85 16.39
C GLY A 374 16.28 46.12 16.60
N THR A 375 14.99 45.99 16.92
CA THR A 375 14.10 47.12 17.23
C THR A 375 13.35 46.85 18.52
N ASN A 376 13.74 47.53 19.60
CA ASN A 376 13.09 47.55 20.90
C ASN A 376 11.58 47.87 20.81
N LYS A 377 10.75 46.87 20.53
CA LYS A 377 9.31 46.90 20.76
C LYS A 377 8.90 45.64 21.52
N PRO A 378 8.07 45.79 22.57
CA PRO A 378 7.73 44.68 23.45
C PRO A 378 6.83 43.67 22.72
N GLU A 379 7.25 42.41 22.78
CA GLU A 379 6.47 41.17 22.73
C GLU A 379 5.24 41.15 21.78
N GLY A 380 5.43 40.55 20.60
CA GLY A 380 4.31 39.94 19.86
C GLY A 380 3.83 38.67 20.60
N PRO A 381 2.51 38.39 20.68
CA PRO A 381 1.94 37.37 21.56
C PRO A 381 2.03 35.92 21.04
N TYR A 382 2.85 35.65 20.02
CA TYR A 382 2.77 34.41 19.24
C TYR A 382 3.95 33.45 19.48
N ARG A 383 4.46 33.37 20.71
CA ARG A 383 5.34 32.25 21.05
C ARG A 383 4.54 30.94 20.94
N PRO A 384 4.97 29.96 20.14
CA PRO A 384 4.27 28.69 20.05
C PRO A 384 4.13 28.03 21.43
N SER A 385 2.93 27.62 21.80
CA SER A 385 2.67 26.88 23.05
C SER A 385 3.13 25.41 22.99
N PHE A 386 3.94 25.07 21.99
CA PHE A 386 4.37 23.74 21.64
C PHE A 386 5.84 23.82 21.23
N GLY A 387 6.56 22.71 21.36
CA GLY A 387 8.00 22.69 21.23
C GLY A 387 8.54 21.30 20.97
N PRO A 388 9.82 21.21 20.60
CA PRO A 388 10.44 19.95 20.21
C PRO A 388 10.30 18.87 21.28
N ARG A 389 9.82 17.69 20.87
CA ARG A 389 9.64 16.52 21.75
C ARG A 389 10.69 15.45 21.47
N SER A 390 11.97 15.81 21.63
CA SER A 390 13.11 14.93 21.27
C SER A 390 12.95 13.52 21.84
N ASN A 391 12.57 13.38 23.12
CA ASN A 391 12.36 12.08 23.75
C ASN A 391 11.29 11.21 23.06
N GLU A 392 10.19 11.82 22.60
CA GLU A 392 9.14 11.10 21.85
C GLU A 392 9.67 10.70 20.47
N MET A 393 10.37 11.60 19.78
CA MET A 393 10.97 11.34 18.46
C MET A 393 11.98 10.17 18.52
N PHE A 394 12.89 10.17 19.50
CA PHE A 394 13.87 9.09 19.66
C PHE A 394 13.22 7.75 19.98
N ARG A 395 12.18 7.75 20.83
CA ARG A 395 11.42 6.53 21.14
C ARG A 395 10.75 5.95 19.88
N LEU A 396 10.11 6.80 19.08
CA LEU A 396 9.46 6.38 17.84
C LEU A 396 10.47 5.90 16.79
N MET A 397 11.57 6.63 16.62
CA MET A 397 12.70 6.23 15.76
C MET A 397 13.21 4.84 16.14
N LYS A 398 13.47 4.61 17.43
CA LYS A 398 13.91 3.32 17.95
C LYS A 398 12.91 2.21 17.61
N ASN A 399 11.63 2.44 17.89
CA ASN A 399 10.57 1.47 17.59
C ASN A 399 10.53 1.10 16.10
N ILE A 400 10.61 2.10 15.20
CA ILE A 400 10.62 1.89 13.75
C ILE A 400 11.85 1.08 13.32
N LEU A 401 13.04 1.42 13.83
CA LEU A 401 14.27 0.69 13.52
C LEU A 401 14.20 -0.77 13.97
N MET A 402 13.61 -1.05 15.13
CA MET A 402 13.45 -2.41 15.64
C MET A 402 12.44 -3.25 14.83
N CYS A 403 11.61 -2.63 13.97
CA CYS A 403 10.73 -3.37 13.05
C CYS A 403 11.45 -3.95 11.83
N SER A 404 12.70 -3.56 11.60
CA SER A 404 13.50 -3.88 10.41
C SER A 404 13.45 -5.34 9.98
N GLU A 405 13.78 -6.26 10.89
CA GLU A 405 13.80 -7.69 10.57
C GLU A 405 12.41 -8.21 10.21
N TYR A 406 11.38 -7.80 10.96
CA TYR A 406 10.02 -8.23 10.69
C TYR A 406 9.54 -7.73 9.32
N ALA A 407 9.82 -6.47 8.99
CA ALA A 407 9.45 -5.88 7.70
C ALA A 407 10.09 -6.63 6.52
N GLU A 408 11.31 -7.15 6.67
CA GLU A 408 12.00 -7.94 5.63
C GLU A 408 11.35 -9.32 5.40
N THR A 409 10.57 -9.84 6.35
CA THR A 409 9.81 -11.09 6.15
C THR A 409 8.53 -10.89 5.32
N LEU A 410 8.09 -9.65 5.17
CA LEU A 410 6.84 -9.31 4.49
C LEU A 410 7.05 -9.28 2.97
N ARG A 411 6.09 -9.83 2.23
CA ARG A 411 6.17 -9.99 0.77
C ARG A 411 5.39 -8.94 -0.02
N LEU A 412 4.51 -8.20 0.65
CA LEU A 412 3.69 -7.19 0.01
C LEU A 412 4.52 -5.95 -0.30
N VAL A 413 4.48 -5.51 -1.56
CA VAL A 413 5.22 -4.33 -2.03
C VAL A 413 4.86 -3.06 -1.22
N LYS A 414 3.58 -2.91 -0.84
CA LYS A 414 3.15 -1.79 0.03
C LYS A 414 3.92 -1.72 1.35
N HIS A 415 4.31 -2.87 1.93
CA HIS A 415 5.07 -2.91 3.18
C HIS A 415 6.51 -2.49 2.96
N ALA A 416 7.11 -2.86 1.83
CA ALA A 416 8.43 -2.39 1.44
C ALA A 416 8.46 -0.87 1.28
N HIS A 417 7.47 -0.29 0.58
CA HIS A 417 7.35 1.16 0.41
C HIS A 417 7.09 1.91 1.71
N LEU A 418 6.15 1.42 2.52
CA LEU A 418 5.89 1.95 3.86
C LEU A 418 7.19 2.04 4.66
N PHE A 419 7.96 0.97 4.65
CA PHE A 419 9.21 0.88 5.39
C PHE A 419 10.30 1.78 4.78
N ALA A 420 10.40 1.90 3.46
CA ALA A 420 11.28 2.84 2.79
C ALA A 420 10.99 4.29 3.20
N TYR A 421 9.70 4.68 3.19
CA TYR A 421 9.28 5.99 3.67
C TYR A 421 9.63 6.19 5.16
N ALA A 422 9.50 5.15 5.99
CA ALA A 422 9.85 5.24 7.40
C ALA A 422 11.36 5.48 7.61
N MET A 423 12.22 4.86 6.80
CA MET A 423 13.66 5.09 6.82
C MET A 423 14.02 6.53 6.43
N VAL A 424 13.32 7.12 5.44
CA VAL A 424 13.49 8.54 5.07
C VAL A 424 13.07 9.46 6.22
N VAL A 425 11.98 9.14 6.92
CA VAL A 425 11.55 9.92 8.08
C VAL A 425 12.56 9.83 9.22
N VAL A 426 13.08 8.63 9.51
CA VAL A 426 14.14 8.38 10.51
C VAL A 426 15.42 9.11 10.15
N TRP A 427 15.84 9.06 8.88
CA TRP A 427 16.98 9.82 8.37
C TRP A 427 16.84 11.30 8.72
N GLY A 428 15.67 11.87 8.45
CA GLY A 428 15.42 13.27 8.76
C GLY A 428 15.46 13.62 10.25
N VAL A 429 15.13 12.70 11.16
CA VAL A 429 15.32 12.92 12.61
C VAL A 429 16.79 13.15 12.94
N THR A 430 17.69 12.40 12.32
CA THR A 430 19.14 12.54 12.53
C THR A 430 19.67 13.89 12.06
N MET A 431 19.01 14.49 11.05
CA MET A 431 19.32 15.84 10.59
C MET A 431 18.72 16.94 11.48
N ASP A 432 17.53 16.71 12.04
CA ASP A 432 16.81 17.70 12.85
C ASP A 432 17.44 17.87 14.25
N ALA A 433 18.03 16.81 14.83
CA ALA A 433 18.58 16.81 16.19
C ALA A 433 19.95 16.10 16.31
N PRO A 434 21.03 16.63 15.70
CA PRO A 434 22.35 15.97 15.67
C PRO A 434 23.03 15.90 17.05
N ALA A 435 22.83 16.89 17.92
CA ALA A 435 23.50 16.97 19.23
C ALA A 435 22.95 15.98 20.28
N ASP A 436 21.64 15.73 20.26
CA ASP A 436 20.98 14.82 21.20
C ASP A 436 21.29 13.33 20.90
N LEU A 437 21.76 13.02 19.69
CA LEU A 437 22.18 11.68 19.28
C LEU A 437 23.63 11.36 19.64
N GLY A 438 24.50 12.38 19.78
CA GLY A 438 25.92 12.19 20.10
C GLY A 438 26.14 11.46 21.42
N HIS A 439 25.33 11.76 22.45
CA HIS A 439 25.42 11.13 23.77
C HIS A 439 24.93 9.67 23.83
N ALA A 440 24.33 9.14 22.75
CA ALA A 440 23.92 7.74 22.64
C ALA A 440 24.82 6.93 21.68
N GLN A 441 25.77 7.57 21.00
CA GLN A 441 26.58 7.00 19.92
C GLN A 441 28.09 7.10 20.16
N ASP A 442 28.54 7.32 21.40
CA ASP A 442 29.96 7.55 21.74
C ASP A 442 30.93 6.36 21.45
N GLU A 443 30.49 5.26 20.84
CA GLU A 443 31.40 4.17 20.44
C GLU A 443 31.43 3.85 18.92
N GLU A 444 30.43 4.24 18.13
CA GLU A 444 30.41 4.03 16.67
C GLU A 444 29.73 5.22 16.00
N GLY A 445 30.48 6.01 15.22
CA GLY A 445 30.01 7.27 14.63
C GLY A 445 28.75 7.14 13.76
N THR A 446 28.19 8.24 13.26
CA THR A 446 26.92 8.29 12.50
C THR A 446 26.90 7.50 11.17
N GLY A 447 28.06 7.03 10.67
CA GLY A 447 28.21 6.31 9.40
C GLY A 447 27.39 5.01 9.26
N PRO A 448 27.40 4.08 10.22
CA PRO A 448 26.71 2.78 10.10
C PRO A 448 25.18 2.91 10.02
N LEU A 449 24.58 3.89 10.70
CA LEU A 449 23.13 4.12 10.65
C LEU A 449 22.70 4.69 9.30
N SER A 450 23.39 5.73 8.81
CA SER A 450 23.10 6.31 7.50
C SER A 450 23.22 5.27 6.38
N ASP A 451 24.31 4.48 6.37
CA ASP A 451 24.49 3.43 5.37
C ASP A 451 23.41 2.33 5.47
N LEU A 452 22.96 1.98 6.67
CA LEU A 452 21.84 1.06 6.86
C LEU A 452 20.55 1.60 6.27
N LEU A 453 20.18 2.84 6.61
CA LEU A 453 18.95 3.48 6.15
C LEU A 453 18.93 3.56 4.62
N LEU A 454 20.02 4.03 4.02
CA LEU A 454 20.15 4.15 2.56
C LEU A 454 20.05 2.78 1.87
N ARG A 455 20.75 1.76 2.39
CA ARG A 455 20.67 0.38 1.84
C ARG A 455 19.24 -0.15 1.87
N ARG A 456 18.50 0.10 2.97
CA ARG A 456 17.11 -0.34 3.12
C ARG A 456 16.18 0.35 2.12
N VAL A 457 16.29 1.67 1.94
CA VAL A 457 15.49 2.41 0.96
C VAL A 457 15.79 1.92 -0.46
N ASN A 458 17.06 1.79 -0.83
CA ASN A 458 17.46 1.32 -2.15
C ASN A 458 17.00 -0.12 -2.44
N ARG A 459 17.00 -1.01 -1.44
CA ARG A 459 16.45 -2.36 -1.56
C ARG A 459 14.94 -2.34 -1.77
N ALA A 460 14.22 -1.52 -1.02
CA ALA A 460 12.76 -1.47 -1.04
C ALA A 460 12.19 -0.81 -2.31
N LEU A 461 12.79 0.29 -2.78
CA LEU A 461 12.32 1.01 -3.96
C LEU A 461 12.94 0.52 -5.28
N ALA A 462 14.01 -0.29 -5.20
CA ALA A 462 14.74 -0.82 -6.35
C ALA A 462 15.11 0.26 -7.40
N ALA A 463 15.39 1.48 -6.94
CA ALA A 463 15.64 2.66 -7.76
C ALA A 463 16.83 2.43 -8.71
N LYS A 464 16.71 2.93 -9.96
CA LYS A 464 17.75 2.85 -11.00
C LYS A 464 17.95 4.22 -11.65
N PRO A 465 19.11 4.89 -11.43
CA PRO A 465 20.22 4.51 -10.55
C PRO A 465 19.81 4.50 -9.06
N ALA A 466 20.62 3.84 -8.22
CA ALA A 466 20.40 3.82 -6.78
C ALA A 466 20.47 5.25 -6.19
N LEU A 467 19.68 5.50 -5.15
CA LEU A 467 19.69 6.75 -4.39
C LEU A 467 21.02 6.87 -3.63
N THR A 468 21.45 8.12 -3.44
CA THR A 468 22.65 8.53 -2.72
C THR A 468 22.30 9.15 -1.36
N LEU A 469 23.31 9.49 -0.55
CA LEU A 469 23.12 10.19 0.72
C LEU A 469 22.48 11.58 0.52
N GLU A 470 22.82 12.28 -0.57
CA GLU A 470 22.23 13.57 -0.91
C GLU A 470 20.76 13.43 -1.29
N ASP A 471 20.42 12.41 -2.10
CA ASP A 471 19.02 12.10 -2.42
C ASP A 471 18.19 11.79 -1.16
N MET A 472 18.79 11.20 -0.12
CA MET A 472 18.13 10.97 1.18
C MET A 472 17.92 12.26 1.99
N ASN A 473 18.88 13.19 1.95
CA ASN A 473 18.72 14.51 2.58
C ASN A 473 17.58 15.29 1.93
N GLU A 474 17.53 15.32 0.59
CA GLU A 474 16.45 15.93 -0.17
C GLU A 474 15.11 15.28 0.17
N ALA A 475 15.03 13.94 0.12
CA ALA A 475 13.81 13.20 0.45
C ALA A 475 13.32 13.51 1.87
N ALA A 476 14.22 13.50 2.86
CA ALA A 476 13.88 13.79 4.24
C ALA A 476 13.41 15.23 4.46
N ASP A 477 13.94 16.20 3.69
CA ASP A 477 13.50 17.60 3.72
C ASP A 477 12.14 17.77 3.05
N VAL A 478 11.86 17.11 1.91
CA VAL A 478 10.56 17.14 1.21
C VAL A 478 9.40 16.91 2.19
N PHE A 479 9.51 15.87 3.02
CA PHE A 479 8.48 15.50 4.01
C PHE A 479 8.43 16.42 5.24
N ALA A 480 9.41 17.31 5.39
CA ALA A 480 9.49 18.33 6.43
C ALA A 480 9.23 19.75 5.87
N GLY A 481 8.63 19.86 4.69
CA GLY A 481 8.30 21.12 4.02
C GLY A 481 9.43 21.70 3.18
N GLY A 482 10.43 20.90 2.80
CA GLY A 482 11.50 21.24 1.85
C GLY A 482 11.00 21.43 0.42
N GLN A 483 11.91 21.66 -0.53
CA GLN A 483 11.54 21.72 -1.95
C GLN A 483 11.03 20.36 -2.47
N SER A 484 10.29 20.35 -3.59
CA SER A 484 9.58 19.18 -4.15
C SER A 484 10.31 18.56 -5.36
N ASP A 485 11.61 18.49 -5.25
CA ASP A 485 12.59 18.05 -6.25
C ASP A 485 13.46 16.92 -5.69
N GLY A 486 14.39 16.43 -6.52
CA GLY A 486 15.26 15.31 -6.18
C GLY A 486 14.81 13.96 -6.76
N LYS A 487 15.75 13.00 -6.82
CA LYS A 487 15.50 11.68 -7.43
C LYS A 487 14.42 10.89 -6.71
N PHE A 488 14.33 11.03 -5.39
CA PHE A 488 13.27 10.36 -4.63
C PHE A 488 11.88 10.84 -5.08
N ALA A 489 11.72 12.15 -5.28
CA ALA A 489 10.46 12.72 -5.77
C ALA A 489 10.11 12.22 -7.18
N GLU A 490 11.11 12.02 -8.04
CA GLU A 490 10.94 11.52 -9.42
C GLU A 490 10.38 10.10 -9.48
N LEU A 491 10.63 9.25 -8.47
CA LEU A 491 10.06 7.91 -8.40
C LEU A 491 8.52 7.94 -8.31
N TYR A 492 7.92 9.04 -7.81
CA TYR A 492 6.48 9.19 -7.58
C TYR A 492 5.80 10.17 -8.57
N ARG A 493 6.47 10.53 -9.67
CA ARG A 493 5.96 11.51 -10.66
C ARG A 493 5.05 10.93 -11.73
#